data_AF-A0A9W8Y9A9-F1
#
_entry.id   AF-A0A9W8Y9A9-F1
#
_cell.length_a   1.000
_cell.length_b   1.000
_cell.length_c   1.000
_cell.angle_alpha   90.00
_cell.angle_beta   90.00
_cell.angle_gamma   90.00
#
_symmetry.space_group_name_H-M   'P 1'
#
loop_
_entity.id
_entity.type
_entity.pdbx_description
1 polymer ?
#
loop_
_entity_poly.entity_id
_entity_poly.type
_entity_poly.pdbx_seq_one_letter_code
_entity_poly.pdbx_strand_id
1 'polypeptide(L)'
;MNVKVLLIIVDLTYINQRAIAIALMWSVAGCFGTSGVALVPIISHHGRDWRHFYHIWLIPVAVSLVVTFALLPETYFKRPTVAFDGLIVMQSATEKLTVYQDTEVDSDIYRDLPAYPQRTGVAGFRDRLGLARSPFASWTAAGRCFIQMGYCAVNPLIFWVFVASAFNTASMVFIGATFARVLIAPPYNMAANMVGTVNIASGVGGLFGFVVWSLLICRIVTWLSRRNRGVLEAEHYLVGYIVPILTGATSSLVYGLVVKHHWSANLIFFAYGLNGFSFVTIMIGNTLWVAEAFPRWAAPAIAVVGGGCYILSFAMSFALGPWIAAHGFQWVSIELAILQMVSGLIAMPVAFWGKTARQAIHGRWAEDRSGALRPL
;
A
#
# COMPACT_ATOMS: atom_id res chain seq x y z
N MET A 1 6.93 -4.89 -8.62
CA MET A 1 7.15 -3.51 -9.09
C MET A 1 6.81 -2.48 -8.01
N ASN A 2 5.62 -2.57 -7.39
CA ASN A 2 5.13 -1.58 -6.43
C ASN A 2 6.06 -1.30 -5.24
N VAL A 3 6.69 -2.32 -4.64
CA VAL A 3 7.59 -2.12 -3.49
C VAL A 3 8.84 -1.30 -3.87
N LYS A 4 9.40 -1.48 -5.07
CA LYS A 4 10.56 -0.70 -5.53
C LYS A 4 10.19 0.77 -5.78
N VAL A 5 9.04 1.02 -6.42
CA VAL A 5 8.54 2.38 -6.66
C VAL A 5 8.29 3.11 -5.34
N LEU A 6 7.72 2.42 -4.36
CA LEU A 6 7.47 2.96 -3.03
C LEU A 6 8.77 3.36 -2.33
N LEU A 7 9.81 2.52 -2.40
CA LEU A 7 11.14 2.83 -1.87
C LEU A 7 11.78 4.04 -2.57
N ILE A 8 11.65 4.13 -3.91
CA ILE A 8 12.15 5.27 -4.68
C ILE A 8 11.46 6.57 -4.27
N ILE A 9 10.13 6.54 -4.09
CA ILE A 9 9.36 7.72 -3.65
C ILE A 9 9.79 8.14 -2.25
N VAL A 10 9.98 7.19 -1.34
CA VAL A 10 10.46 7.44 0.03
C VAL A 10 11.84 8.10 0.03
N ASP A 11 12.74 7.69 -0.88
CA ASP A 11 14.09 8.26 -1.00
C ASP A 11 14.13 9.64 -1.66
N LEU A 12 13.22 9.92 -2.60
CA LEU A 12 13.17 11.19 -3.34
C LEU A 12 12.41 12.30 -2.59
N THR A 13 11.64 11.96 -1.55
CA THR A 13 10.74 12.90 -0.90
C THR A 13 11.16 13.21 0.52
N TYR A 14 11.11 14.50 0.86
CA TYR A 14 11.26 14.95 2.24
C TYR A 14 10.12 14.43 3.11
N ILE A 15 10.37 14.28 4.42
CA ILE A 15 9.40 13.72 5.40
C ILE A 15 8.03 14.43 5.35
N ASN A 16 8.02 15.75 5.15
CA ASN A 16 6.80 16.54 5.04
C ASN A 16 6.01 16.29 3.74
N GLN A 17 6.70 15.94 2.64
CA GLN A 17 6.11 15.71 1.32
C GLN A 17 5.81 14.23 1.07
N ARG A 18 6.44 13.32 1.82
CA ARG A 18 6.30 11.87 1.71
C ARG A 18 4.85 11.40 1.77
N ALA A 19 4.07 11.93 2.71
CA ALA A 19 2.67 11.57 2.87
C ALA A 19 1.83 11.93 1.63
N ILE A 20 2.12 13.07 1.00
CA ILE A 20 1.42 13.54 -0.20
C ILE A 20 1.86 12.73 -1.42
N ALA A 21 3.15 12.43 -1.56
CA ALA A 21 3.67 11.65 -2.68
C ALA A 21 3.17 10.21 -2.69
N ILE A 22 3.14 9.55 -1.52
CA ILE A 22 2.59 8.20 -1.37
C ILE A 22 1.08 8.21 -1.64
N ALA A 23 0.36 9.23 -1.17
CA ALA A 23 -1.06 9.39 -1.46
C ALA A 23 -1.33 9.56 -2.96
N LEU A 24 -0.51 10.37 -3.65
CA LEU A 24 -0.61 10.56 -5.09
C LEU A 24 -0.35 9.25 -5.84
N MET A 25 0.71 8.52 -5.47
CA MET A 25 1.04 7.24 -6.10
C MET A 25 -0.13 6.25 -6.02
N TRP A 26 -0.66 6.03 -4.82
CA TRP A 26 -1.77 5.09 -4.62
C TRP A 26 -3.05 5.55 -5.31
N SER A 27 -3.35 6.84 -5.31
CA SER A 27 -4.59 7.37 -5.92
C SER A 27 -4.55 7.33 -7.44
N VAL A 28 -3.41 7.68 -8.04
CA VAL A 28 -3.20 7.58 -9.48
C VAL A 28 -3.18 6.11 -9.91
N ALA A 29 -2.41 5.26 -9.24
CA ALA A 29 -2.37 3.83 -9.54
C ALA A 29 -3.74 3.16 -9.36
N GLY A 30 -4.46 3.52 -8.29
CA GLY A 30 -5.82 3.04 -8.01
C GLY A 30 -6.81 3.47 -9.09
N CYS A 31 -6.78 4.75 -9.50
CA CYS A 31 -7.65 5.28 -10.53
C CYS A 31 -7.44 4.60 -11.89
N PHE A 32 -6.20 4.60 -12.40
CA PHE A 32 -5.90 4.00 -13.69
C PHE A 32 -6.08 2.48 -13.67
N GLY A 33 -5.67 1.83 -12.58
CA GLY A 33 -5.80 0.38 -12.42
C GLY A 33 -7.26 -0.08 -12.44
N THR A 34 -8.11 0.50 -11.59
CA THR A 34 -9.53 0.12 -11.53
C THR A 34 -10.31 0.59 -12.74
N SER A 35 -10.09 1.82 -13.23
CA SER A 35 -10.76 2.30 -14.45
C SER A 35 -10.40 1.48 -15.69
N GLY A 36 -9.17 0.96 -15.78
CA GLY A 36 -8.75 0.07 -16.85
C GLY A 36 -9.58 -1.22 -16.93
N VAL A 37 -10.09 -1.71 -15.79
CA VAL A 37 -10.96 -2.89 -15.73
C VAL A 37 -12.32 -2.63 -16.41
N ALA A 38 -12.73 -1.36 -16.57
CA ALA A 38 -13.96 -1.03 -17.29
C ALA A 38 -13.91 -1.43 -18.77
N LEU A 39 -12.72 -1.56 -19.36
CA LEU A 39 -12.54 -1.96 -20.76
C LEU A 39 -12.69 -3.47 -20.99
N VAL A 40 -12.75 -4.28 -19.91
CA VAL A 40 -12.81 -5.74 -19.99
C VAL A 40 -13.98 -6.27 -20.85
N PRO A 41 -15.23 -5.78 -20.72
CA PRO A 41 -16.35 -6.27 -21.53
C PRO A 41 -16.17 -6.00 -23.02
N ILE A 42 -15.55 -4.85 -23.36
CA ILE A 42 -15.28 -4.43 -24.74
C ILE A 42 -14.18 -5.31 -25.34
N ILE A 43 -13.08 -5.49 -24.61
CA ILE A 43 -11.91 -6.26 -25.02
C ILE A 43 -12.24 -7.75 -25.21
N SER A 44 -13.15 -8.30 -24.41
CA SER A 44 -13.53 -9.71 -24.46
C SER A 44 -14.66 -10.04 -25.45
N HIS A 45 -15.07 -9.08 -26.28
CA HIS A 45 -16.25 -9.20 -27.15
C HIS A 45 -17.47 -9.74 -26.38
N HIS A 46 -17.76 -9.16 -25.22
CA HIS A 46 -18.87 -9.58 -24.35
C HIS A 46 -18.79 -11.04 -23.89
N GLY A 47 -17.57 -11.58 -23.73
CA GLY A 47 -17.32 -12.93 -23.22
C GLY A 47 -17.18 -14.02 -24.29
N ARG A 48 -17.21 -13.67 -25.58
CA ARG A 48 -16.96 -14.64 -26.66
C ARG A 48 -15.51 -15.10 -26.72
N ASP A 49 -14.56 -14.21 -26.45
CA ASP A 49 -13.14 -14.53 -26.50
C ASP A 49 -12.36 -13.97 -25.31
N TRP A 50 -12.26 -14.76 -24.24
CA TRP A 50 -11.47 -14.41 -23.05
C TRP A 50 -9.96 -14.28 -23.34
N ARG A 51 -9.46 -14.89 -24.42
CA ARG A 51 -8.04 -14.83 -24.81
C ARG A 51 -7.60 -13.44 -25.24
N HIS A 52 -8.46 -12.67 -25.91
CA HIS A 52 -8.14 -11.31 -26.37
C HIS A 52 -7.82 -10.37 -25.20
N PHE A 53 -8.44 -10.60 -24.03
CA PHE A 53 -8.10 -9.89 -22.81
C PHE A 53 -6.62 -10.04 -22.45
N TYR A 54 -6.10 -11.28 -22.44
CA TYR A 54 -4.69 -11.52 -22.12
C TYR A 54 -3.74 -10.96 -23.17
N HIS A 55 -4.07 -11.09 -24.46
CA HIS A 55 -3.23 -10.55 -25.54
C HIS A 55 -3.11 -9.02 -25.50
N ILE A 56 -4.23 -8.32 -25.27
CA ILE A 56 -4.24 -6.86 -25.22
C ILE A 56 -3.53 -6.34 -23.98
N TRP A 57 -3.72 -6.96 -22.81
CA TRP A 57 -3.03 -6.55 -21.57
C TRP A 57 -1.56 -6.95 -21.52
N LEU A 58 -1.12 -7.93 -22.33
CA LEU A 58 0.30 -8.26 -22.46
C LEU A 58 1.10 -7.09 -23.04
N ILE A 59 0.53 -6.32 -23.98
CA ILE A 59 1.22 -5.20 -24.64
C ILE A 59 1.66 -4.11 -23.65
N PRO A 60 0.77 -3.48 -22.85
CA PRO A 60 1.17 -2.45 -21.90
C PRO A 60 2.09 -3.02 -20.80
N VAL A 61 1.93 -4.30 -20.42
CA VAL A 61 2.84 -4.96 -19.48
C VAL A 61 4.24 -5.10 -20.08
N ALA A 62 4.37 -5.58 -21.32
CA ALA A 62 5.64 -5.70 -22.02
C ALA A 62 6.30 -4.33 -22.24
N VAL A 63 5.53 -3.33 -22.66
CA VAL A 63 6.02 -1.94 -22.78
C VAL A 63 6.48 -1.43 -21.42
N SER A 64 5.71 -1.62 -20.35
CA SER A 64 6.11 -1.20 -19.00
C SER A 64 7.39 -1.89 -18.53
N LEU A 65 7.60 -3.16 -18.90
CA LEU A 65 8.82 -3.90 -18.60
C LEU A 65 10.00 -3.30 -19.35
N VAL A 66 9.86 -3.04 -20.66
CA VAL A 66 10.91 -2.43 -21.49
C VAL A 66 11.26 -1.02 -21.00
N VAL A 67 10.25 -0.19 -20.71
CA VAL A 67 10.41 1.16 -20.17
C VAL A 67 11.11 1.11 -18.82
N THR A 68 10.66 0.27 -17.89
CA THR A 68 11.28 0.13 -16.57
C THR A 68 12.71 -0.38 -16.67
N PHE A 69 12.97 -1.32 -17.57
CA PHE A 69 14.30 -1.89 -17.78
C PHE A 69 15.28 -0.89 -18.44
N ALA A 70 14.81 -0.08 -19.39
CA ALA A 70 15.66 0.84 -20.14
C ALA A 70 15.82 2.23 -19.49
N LEU A 71 14.76 2.76 -18.86
CA LEU A 71 14.71 4.15 -18.37
C LEU A 71 14.85 4.29 -16.86
N LEU A 72 14.77 3.20 -16.08
CA LEU A 72 14.88 3.24 -14.63
C LEU A 72 16.23 2.68 -14.18
N PRO A 73 17.32 3.49 -14.18
CA PRO A 73 18.61 3.02 -13.71
C PRO A 73 18.52 2.63 -12.23
N GLU A 74 19.23 1.58 -11.84
CA GLU A 74 19.26 1.11 -10.45
C GLU A 74 19.82 2.22 -9.53
N THR A 75 18.98 2.73 -8.63
CA THR A 75 19.33 3.83 -7.71
C THR A 75 19.92 3.36 -6.39
N TYR A 76 20.16 2.05 -6.22
CA TYR A 76 20.67 1.50 -4.97
C TYR A 76 22.13 1.92 -4.75
N PHE A 77 22.30 3.00 -3.99
CA PHE A 77 23.60 3.52 -3.56
C PHE A 77 23.71 3.43 -2.04
N LYS A 78 24.71 2.70 -1.54
CA LYS A 78 25.03 2.68 -0.12
C LYS A 78 25.76 3.98 0.22
N ARG A 79 25.07 4.91 0.90
CA ARG A 79 25.65 6.19 1.33
C ARG A 79 26.74 5.92 2.37
N PRO A 80 27.99 6.36 2.14
CA PRO A 80 29.03 6.31 3.15
C PRO A 80 28.62 7.12 4.39
N THR A 81 29.09 6.72 5.56
CA THR A 81 29.06 7.58 6.75
C THR A 81 29.89 8.83 6.46
N VAL A 82 29.27 10.01 6.54
CA VAL A 82 29.94 11.30 6.29
C VAL A 82 30.06 12.06 7.61
N ALA A 83 31.26 12.52 7.96
CA ALA A 83 31.45 13.50 9.00
C ALA A 83 31.25 14.90 8.38
N PHE A 84 30.32 15.69 8.93
CA PHE A 84 30.10 17.06 8.52
C PHE A 84 30.22 17.95 9.76
N ASP A 85 31.21 18.84 9.77
CA ASP A 85 31.38 19.84 10.84
C ASP A 85 31.53 19.24 12.27
N GLY A 86 32.38 18.22 12.42
CA GLY A 86 32.65 17.54 13.70
C GLY A 86 31.54 16.58 14.15
N LEU A 87 30.56 16.34 13.28
CA LEU A 87 29.42 15.48 13.54
C LEU A 87 29.39 14.32 12.54
N ILE A 88 29.46 13.08 13.04
CA ILE A 88 29.29 11.90 12.19
C ILE A 88 27.80 11.76 11.89
N VAL A 89 27.44 12.08 10.65
CA VAL A 89 26.09 11.96 10.13
C VAL A 89 25.91 10.55 9.57
N MET A 90 25.53 9.64 10.44
CA MET A 90 25.20 8.28 10.04
C MET A 90 23.72 8.21 9.67
N GLN A 91 23.43 8.12 8.37
CA GLN A 91 22.08 7.79 7.90
C GLN A 91 21.86 6.29 8.13
N SER A 92 21.39 5.94 9.32
CA SER A 92 20.97 4.57 9.64
C SER A 92 19.88 4.11 8.66
N ALA A 93 19.71 2.79 8.51
CA ALA A 93 18.61 2.16 7.77
C ALA A 93 17.21 2.63 8.19
N THR A 94 17.11 3.40 9.28
CA THR A 94 15.91 4.02 9.82
C THR A 94 15.64 5.47 9.38
N GLU A 95 16.45 6.06 8.49
CA GLU A 95 16.38 7.48 8.09
C GLU A 95 16.48 8.51 9.24
N LYS A 96 16.52 8.06 10.49
CA LYS A 96 16.98 8.84 11.63
C LYS A 96 18.45 9.19 11.40
N LEU A 97 18.69 10.48 11.27
CA LEU A 97 20.01 11.08 11.33
C LEU A 97 20.51 10.89 12.78
N THR A 98 21.33 9.89 13.04
CA THR A 98 22.03 9.80 14.32
C THR A 98 23.31 10.61 14.18
N VAL A 99 23.29 11.78 14.82
CA VAL A 99 24.41 12.70 14.88
C VAL A 99 25.26 12.25 16.07
N TYR A 100 26.44 11.69 15.81
CA TYR A 100 27.43 11.46 16.85
C TYR A 100 28.35 12.68 16.91
N GLN A 101 28.61 13.19 18.12
CA GLN A 101 29.62 14.22 18.31
C GLN A 101 30.98 13.54 18.30
N ASP A 102 31.82 13.90 17.32
CA ASP A 102 33.14 13.31 17.20
C ASP A 102 34.03 13.84 18.33
N THR A 103 34.64 12.94 19.11
CA THR A 103 35.54 13.30 20.21
C THR A 103 37.02 13.13 19.81
N GLU A 104 37.29 12.58 18.63
CA GLU A 104 38.65 12.33 18.13
C GLU A 104 38.94 13.17 16.88
N VAL A 105 39.90 14.09 17.00
CA VAL A 105 40.23 15.15 16.02
C VAL A 105 41.06 14.66 14.83
N ASP A 106 41.25 13.35 14.63
CA ASP A 106 42.17 12.86 13.59
C ASP A 106 41.73 11.52 12.99
N SER A 107 40.70 11.55 12.14
CA SER A 107 40.34 10.42 11.30
C SER A 107 40.14 10.86 9.85
N ASP A 108 40.59 10.03 8.90
CA ASP A 108 40.44 10.16 7.44
C ASP A 108 38.97 10.21 6.94
N ILE A 109 38.01 10.48 7.84
CA ILE A 109 36.55 10.46 7.66
C ILE A 109 36.00 11.82 7.19
N TYR A 110 36.80 12.89 7.26
CA TYR A 110 36.48 14.21 6.70
C TYR A 110 36.58 14.19 5.16
N ARG A 111 35.64 13.52 4.50
CA ARG A 111 35.43 13.64 3.05
C ARG A 111 34.22 14.52 2.78
N ASP A 112 34.35 15.42 1.81
CA ASP A 112 33.22 16.06 1.14
C ASP A 112 32.15 15.02 0.80
N LEU A 113 30.87 15.42 0.82
CA LEU A 113 29.74 14.61 0.39
C LEU A 113 30.17 13.77 -0.83
N PRO A 114 30.19 12.42 -0.72
CA PRO A 114 30.76 11.60 -1.78
C PRO A 114 29.97 11.88 -3.05
N ALA A 115 30.62 12.49 -4.02
CA ALA A 115 30.04 12.67 -5.34
C ALA A 115 29.67 11.28 -5.86
N TYR A 116 28.47 11.17 -6.42
CA TYR A 116 28.04 9.96 -7.10
C TYR A 116 29.17 9.49 -8.02
N PRO A 117 29.57 8.20 -8.00
CA PRO A 117 30.62 7.75 -8.90
C PRO A 117 30.12 7.93 -10.33
N GLN A 118 30.62 8.95 -11.03
CA GLN A 118 30.41 9.16 -12.47
C GLN A 118 31.16 8.05 -13.23
N ARG A 119 30.61 6.83 -13.24
CA ARG A 119 31.12 5.77 -14.11
C ARG A 119 30.61 6.02 -15.54
N THR A 120 31.46 6.54 -16.39
CA THR A 120 31.19 6.79 -17.82
C THR A 120 31.51 5.56 -18.68
N GLY A 121 30.86 5.45 -19.85
CA GLY A 121 31.11 4.38 -20.84
C GLY A 121 30.31 3.09 -20.65
N VAL A 122 30.83 1.97 -21.22
CA VAL A 122 30.15 0.66 -21.29
C VAL A 122 29.93 0.04 -19.90
N ALA A 123 30.83 0.29 -18.95
CA ALA A 123 30.66 -0.12 -17.55
C ALA A 123 29.48 0.62 -16.88
N GLY A 124 29.36 1.93 -17.12
CA GLY A 124 28.20 2.71 -16.68
C GLY A 124 26.89 2.28 -17.36
N PHE A 125 26.94 1.85 -18.62
CA PHE A 125 25.77 1.29 -19.33
C PHE A 125 25.37 -0.10 -18.80
N ARG A 126 26.33 -0.99 -18.50
CA ARG A 126 26.07 -2.31 -17.86
C ARG A 126 25.56 -2.19 -16.43
N ASP A 127 26.09 -1.24 -15.66
CA ASP A 127 25.61 -0.91 -14.32
C ASP A 127 24.20 -0.29 -14.38
N ARG A 128 23.92 0.59 -15.37
CA ARG A 128 22.58 1.16 -15.61
C ARG A 128 21.54 0.13 -16.08
N LEU A 129 21.95 -0.86 -16.88
CA LEU A 129 21.11 -1.97 -17.36
C LEU A 129 20.85 -3.03 -16.29
N GLY A 130 21.45 -2.94 -15.10
CA GLY A 130 21.25 -3.91 -14.00
C GLY A 130 21.74 -5.33 -14.32
N LEU A 131 22.52 -5.52 -15.40
CA LEU A 131 23.14 -6.79 -15.77
C LEU A 131 24.39 -7.08 -14.93
N ALA A 132 24.97 -6.04 -14.32
CA ALA A 132 26.00 -6.21 -13.30
C ALA A 132 25.32 -6.64 -11.99
N ARG A 133 25.53 -7.90 -11.59
CA ARG A 133 25.18 -8.36 -10.25
C ARG A 133 25.80 -7.37 -9.26
N SER A 134 24.97 -6.68 -8.49
CA SER A 134 25.44 -5.93 -7.33
C SER A 134 26.39 -6.84 -6.54
N PRO A 135 27.64 -6.42 -6.24
CA PRO A 135 28.62 -7.26 -5.53
C PRO A 135 28.10 -7.81 -4.19
N PHE A 136 26.97 -7.29 -3.71
CA PHE A 136 26.37 -7.55 -2.42
C PHE A 136 25.03 -8.33 -2.50
N ALA A 137 24.61 -8.77 -3.71
CA ALA A 137 23.42 -9.59 -3.89
C ALA A 137 23.67 -11.02 -3.36
N SER A 138 23.20 -11.26 -2.13
CA SER A 138 23.29 -12.56 -1.45
C SER A 138 21.95 -13.29 -1.42
N TRP A 139 21.96 -14.54 -1.90
CA TRP A 139 20.80 -15.44 -1.83
C TRP A 139 20.39 -15.76 -0.39
N THR A 140 21.35 -15.71 0.53
CA THR A 140 21.11 -15.84 1.96
C THR A 140 20.30 -14.67 2.52
N ALA A 141 20.55 -13.43 2.08
CA ALA A 141 19.69 -12.30 2.44
C ALA A 141 18.29 -12.41 1.84
N ALA A 142 18.17 -12.90 0.59
CA ALA A 142 16.87 -13.14 -0.03
C ALA A 142 16.05 -14.19 0.74
N GLY A 143 16.67 -15.29 1.17
CA GLY A 143 16.03 -16.28 2.04
C GLY A 143 15.61 -15.72 3.40
N ARG A 144 16.45 -14.86 3.99
CA ARG A 144 16.14 -14.17 5.26
C ARG A 144 14.95 -13.21 5.14
N CYS A 145 14.69 -12.60 3.98
CA CYS A 145 13.49 -11.78 3.77
C CYS A 145 12.20 -12.57 4.02
N PHE A 146 12.12 -13.84 3.64
CA PHE A 146 10.93 -14.68 3.91
C PHE A 146 10.76 -14.97 5.39
N ILE A 147 11.87 -15.21 6.09
CA ILE A 147 11.87 -15.38 7.55
C ILE A 147 11.40 -14.08 8.24
N GLN A 148 11.91 -12.92 7.78
CA GLN A 148 11.48 -11.61 8.27
C GLN A 148 9.99 -11.34 8.00
N MET A 149 9.46 -11.76 6.85
CA MET A 149 8.02 -11.70 6.58
C MET A 149 7.23 -12.56 7.58
N GLY A 150 7.69 -13.78 7.88
CA GLY A 150 7.11 -14.62 8.91
C GLY A 150 7.08 -13.94 10.28
N TYR A 151 8.18 -13.31 10.69
CA TYR A 151 8.23 -12.56 11.96
C TYR A 151 7.32 -11.33 11.96
N CYS A 152 7.24 -10.61 10.84
CA CYS A 152 6.32 -9.48 10.71
C CYS A 152 4.86 -9.92 10.81
N ALA A 153 4.50 -11.11 10.29
CA ALA A 153 3.14 -11.64 10.37
C ALA A 153 2.70 -11.99 11.80
N VAL A 154 3.63 -12.45 12.64
CA VAL A 154 3.36 -12.78 14.05
C VAL A 154 3.21 -11.53 14.93
N ASN A 155 3.70 -10.37 14.47
CA ASN A 155 3.60 -9.13 15.23
C ASN A 155 2.14 -8.69 15.39
N PRO A 156 1.61 -8.57 16.63
CA PRO A 156 0.22 -8.19 16.88
C PRO A 156 -0.21 -6.87 16.22
N LEU A 157 0.70 -5.89 16.12
CA LEU A 157 0.39 -4.60 15.51
C LEU A 157 0.26 -4.71 13.98
N ILE A 158 1.14 -5.48 13.34
CA ILE A 158 1.07 -5.72 11.88
C ILE A 158 -0.12 -6.62 11.57
N PHE A 159 -0.37 -7.62 12.42
CA PHE A 159 -1.55 -8.48 12.32
C PHE A 159 -2.84 -7.67 12.38
N TRP A 160 -2.94 -6.68 13.28
CA TRP A 160 -4.10 -5.79 13.30
C TRP A 160 -4.28 -5.02 11.98
N VAL A 161 -3.21 -4.37 11.48
CA VAL A 161 -3.25 -3.64 10.20
C VAL A 161 -3.66 -4.57 9.06
N PHE A 162 -3.14 -5.79 9.07
CA PHE A 162 -3.50 -6.83 8.12
C PHE A 162 -5.00 -7.17 8.22
N VAL A 163 -5.54 -7.41 9.41
CA VAL A 163 -6.96 -7.74 9.62
C VAL A 163 -7.88 -6.59 9.17
N ALA A 164 -7.57 -5.34 9.55
CA ALA A 164 -8.35 -4.18 9.12
C ALA A 164 -8.34 -4.02 7.58
N SER A 165 -7.18 -4.22 6.96
CA SER A 165 -7.02 -4.16 5.51
C SER A 165 -7.69 -5.33 4.79
N ALA A 166 -7.67 -6.50 5.40
CA ALA A 166 -8.29 -7.72 4.89
C ALA A 166 -9.80 -7.58 4.77
N PHE A 167 -10.48 -7.12 5.83
CA PHE A 167 -11.93 -6.91 5.78
C PHE A 167 -12.32 -5.81 4.80
N ASN A 168 -11.51 -4.75 4.69
CA ASN A 168 -11.70 -3.72 3.68
C ASN A 168 -11.59 -4.31 2.25
N THR A 169 -10.56 -5.10 2.00
CA THR A 169 -10.35 -5.76 0.70
C THR A 169 -11.46 -6.79 0.43
N ALA A 170 -11.93 -7.51 1.44
CA ALA A 170 -13.05 -8.45 1.31
C ALA A 170 -14.35 -7.74 0.89
N SER A 171 -14.62 -6.53 1.42
CA SER A 171 -15.73 -5.70 0.94
C SER A 171 -15.57 -5.31 -0.54
N MET A 172 -14.36 -5.00 -0.99
CA MET A 172 -14.09 -4.68 -2.39
C MET A 172 -14.32 -5.89 -3.29
N VAL A 173 -13.88 -7.08 -2.87
CA VAL A 173 -14.11 -8.34 -3.59
C VAL A 173 -15.60 -8.70 -3.61
N PHE A 174 -16.31 -8.50 -2.50
CA PHE A 174 -17.76 -8.75 -2.44
C PHE A 174 -18.50 -7.94 -3.50
N ILE A 175 -18.36 -6.61 -3.50
CA ILE A 175 -19.04 -5.75 -4.47
C ILE A 175 -18.51 -6.06 -5.88
N GLY A 176 -17.19 -6.16 -6.05
CA GLY A 176 -16.50 -6.41 -7.33
C GLY A 176 -16.91 -7.71 -8.03
N ALA A 177 -17.19 -8.77 -7.28
CA ALA A 177 -17.56 -10.07 -7.84
C ALA A 177 -19.08 -10.22 -8.10
N THR A 178 -19.90 -9.33 -7.54
CA THR A 178 -21.37 -9.45 -7.61
C THR A 178 -22.04 -8.36 -8.41
N PHE A 179 -21.45 -7.16 -8.54
CA PHE A 179 -22.11 -6.03 -9.23
C PHE A 179 -22.54 -6.40 -10.64
N ALA A 180 -21.69 -7.10 -11.41
CA ALA A 180 -22.03 -7.47 -12.79
C ALA A 180 -23.26 -8.38 -12.86
N ARG A 181 -23.36 -9.35 -11.95
CA ARG A 181 -24.49 -10.28 -11.87
C ARG A 181 -25.78 -9.56 -11.47
N VAL A 182 -25.69 -8.63 -10.52
CA VAL A 182 -26.83 -7.85 -10.02
C VAL A 182 -27.35 -6.86 -11.05
N LEU A 183 -26.47 -6.15 -11.78
CA LEU A 183 -26.89 -5.15 -12.78
C LEU A 183 -27.50 -5.76 -14.05
N ILE A 184 -27.09 -6.98 -14.41
CA ILE A 184 -27.62 -7.71 -15.58
C ILE A 184 -28.97 -8.35 -15.25
N ALA A 185 -29.16 -8.80 -14.01
CA ALA A 185 -30.42 -9.39 -13.57
C ALA A 185 -31.57 -8.35 -13.56
N PRO A 186 -32.84 -8.79 -13.74
CA PRO A 186 -33.99 -7.96 -13.42
C PRO A 186 -33.93 -7.50 -11.96
N PRO A 187 -34.24 -6.23 -11.62
CA PRO A 187 -34.97 -5.21 -12.39
C PRO A 187 -34.12 -4.18 -13.17
N TYR A 188 -32.78 -4.25 -13.15
CA TYR A 188 -31.94 -3.23 -13.77
C TYR A 188 -31.70 -3.45 -15.27
N ASN A 189 -31.61 -4.70 -15.70
CA ASN A 189 -31.44 -5.13 -17.10
C ASN A 189 -30.46 -4.26 -17.91
N MET A 190 -29.31 -3.92 -17.31
CA MET A 190 -28.33 -3.04 -17.94
C MET A 190 -27.52 -3.77 -19.00
N ALA A 191 -27.25 -3.08 -20.12
CA ALA A 191 -26.37 -3.59 -21.16
C ALA A 191 -24.95 -3.85 -20.61
N ALA A 192 -24.31 -4.94 -21.02
CA ALA A 192 -22.99 -5.35 -20.54
C ALA A 192 -21.89 -4.27 -20.71
N ASN A 193 -22.01 -3.41 -21.73
CA ASN A 193 -21.12 -2.28 -21.94
C ASN A 193 -21.20 -1.23 -20.82
N MET A 194 -22.40 -0.99 -20.28
CA MET A 194 -22.61 -0.04 -19.19
C MET A 194 -22.19 -0.62 -17.84
N VAL A 195 -22.27 -1.95 -17.67
CA VAL A 195 -21.86 -2.63 -16.43
C VAL A 195 -20.38 -2.41 -16.13
N GLY A 196 -19.52 -2.40 -17.14
CA GLY A 196 -18.08 -2.14 -16.97
C GLY A 196 -17.77 -0.76 -16.39
N THR A 197 -18.62 0.24 -16.67
CA THR A 197 -18.42 1.65 -16.24
C THR A 197 -18.47 1.82 -14.72
N VAL A 198 -19.02 0.85 -13.99
CA VAL A 198 -18.99 0.81 -12.51
C VAL A 198 -17.55 0.88 -12.00
N ASN A 199 -16.59 0.26 -12.69
CA ASN A 199 -15.17 0.33 -12.30
C ASN A 199 -14.55 1.71 -12.42
N ILE A 200 -15.05 2.55 -13.33
CA ILE A 200 -14.64 3.96 -13.44
C ILE A 200 -15.09 4.72 -12.19
N ALA A 201 -16.28 4.44 -11.66
CA ALA A 201 -16.74 5.06 -10.42
C ALA A 201 -15.82 4.74 -9.24
N SER A 202 -15.36 3.48 -9.11
CA SER A 202 -14.33 3.09 -8.13
C SER A 202 -13.01 3.83 -8.35
N GLY A 203 -12.57 3.98 -9.60
CA GLY A 203 -11.35 4.71 -9.93
C GLY A 203 -11.40 6.19 -9.55
N VAL A 204 -12.52 6.84 -9.85
CA VAL A 204 -12.79 8.23 -9.43
C VAL A 204 -12.82 8.35 -7.92
N GLY A 205 -13.46 7.41 -7.21
CA GLY A 205 -13.40 7.32 -5.75
C GLY A 205 -11.97 7.24 -5.22
N GLY A 206 -11.10 6.47 -5.87
CA GLY A 206 -9.67 6.40 -5.57
C GLY A 206 -8.95 7.74 -5.69
N LEU A 207 -9.29 8.58 -6.68
CA LEU A 207 -8.71 9.94 -6.81
C LEU A 207 -9.11 10.86 -5.66
N PHE A 208 -10.35 10.78 -5.18
CA PHE A 208 -10.78 11.52 -4.00
C PHE A 208 -10.00 11.11 -2.74
N GLY A 209 -9.43 9.90 -2.72
CA GLY A 209 -8.51 9.43 -1.67
C GLY A 209 -7.32 10.37 -1.48
N PHE A 210 -6.75 10.88 -2.56
CA PHE A 210 -5.66 11.87 -2.52
C PHE A 210 -6.09 13.18 -1.87
N VAL A 211 -7.26 13.70 -2.25
CA VAL A 211 -7.77 14.98 -1.75
C VAL A 211 -8.00 14.92 -0.24
N VAL A 212 -8.62 13.84 0.23
CA VAL A 212 -8.84 13.63 1.67
C VAL A 212 -7.53 13.45 2.41
N TRP A 213 -6.60 12.65 1.87
CA TRP A 213 -5.32 12.44 2.54
C TRP A 213 -4.51 13.73 2.65
N SER A 214 -4.39 14.46 1.54
CA SER A 214 -3.60 15.69 1.46
C SER A 214 -4.20 16.85 2.27
N LEU A 215 -5.51 17.06 2.23
CA LEU A 215 -6.15 18.23 2.86
C LEU A 215 -6.59 18.00 4.30
N LEU A 216 -7.03 16.78 4.64
CA LEU A 216 -7.58 16.47 5.96
C LEU A 216 -6.55 15.71 6.81
N ILE A 217 -6.10 14.55 6.35
CA ILE A 217 -5.27 13.65 7.18
C ILE A 217 -3.89 14.28 7.44
N CYS A 218 -3.21 14.83 6.44
CA CYS A 218 -1.93 15.51 6.64
C CYS A 218 -2.04 16.71 7.60
N ARG A 219 -3.14 17.47 7.55
CA ARG A 219 -3.37 18.59 8.49
C ARG A 219 -3.59 18.11 9.92
N ILE A 220 -4.39 17.05 10.09
CA ILE A 220 -4.62 16.41 11.39
C ILE A 220 -3.30 15.89 11.95
N VAL A 221 -2.51 15.14 11.17
CA VAL A 221 -1.20 14.61 11.59
C VAL A 221 -0.25 15.75 11.99
N THR A 222 -0.20 16.84 11.21
CA THR A 222 0.61 18.02 11.55
C THR A 222 0.16 18.68 12.83
N TRP A 223 -1.16 18.79 13.05
CA TRP A 223 -1.73 19.35 14.27
C TRP A 223 -1.41 18.48 15.50
N LEU A 224 -1.57 17.15 15.41
CA LEU A 224 -1.21 16.24 16.50
C LEU A 224 0.31 16.29 16.78
N SER A 225 1.15 16.33 15.74
CA SER A 225 2.60 16.47 15.90
C SER A 225 2.98 17.77 16.62
N ARG A 226 2.37 18.91 16.26
CA ARG A 226 2.58 20.19 16.96
C ARG A 226 2.17 20.12 18.44
N ARG A 227 1.06 19.44 18.74
CA ARG A 227 0.63 19.19 20.12
C ARG A 227 1.62 18.31 20.88
N ASN A 228 2.30 17.39 20.20
CA ASN A 228 3.34 16.53 20.75
C ASN A 228 4.75 17.15 20.67
N ARG A 229 4.87 18.47 20.90
CA ARG A 229 6.15 19.22 20.87
C ARG A 229 6.92 19.12 19.55
N GLY A 230 6.21 18.91 18.44
CA GLY A 230 6.80 18.80 17.10
C GLY A 230 7.33 17.40 16.76
N VAL A 231 7.13 16.40 17.60
CA VAL A 231 7.57 15.02 17.35
C VAL A 231 6.49 14.23 16.62
N LEU A 232 6.78 13.86 15.38
CA LEU A 232 5.94 12.97 14.58
C LEU A 232 6.12 11.52 15.03
N GLU A 233 5.12 10.99 15.72
CA GLU A 233 5.00 9.55 16.02
C GLU A 233 4.19 8.83 14.93
N ALA A 234 4.53 7.56 14.66
CA ALA A 234 3.80 6.71 13.72
C ALA A 234 2.31 6.57 14.07
N GLU A 235 1.95 6.77 15.34
CA GLU A 235 0.57 6.65 15.83
C GLU A 235 -0.38 7.73 15.31
N HIS A 236 0.15 8.90 14.97
CA HIS A 236 -0.65 9.96 14.39
C HIS A 236 -1.30 9.52 13.06
N TYR A 237 -0.67 8.60 12.32
CA TYR A 237 -1.21 8.05 11.08
C TYR A 237 -2.40 7.10 11.30
N LEU A 238 -2.61 6.53 12.50
CA LEU A 238 -3.78 5.68 12.76
C LEU A 238 -5.10 6.45 12.64
N VAL A 239 -5.09 7.77 12.89
CA VAL A 239 -6.29 8.60 12.70
C VAL A 239 -6.75 8.56 11.24
N GLY A 240 -5.82 8.37 10.30
CA GLY A 240 -6.11 8.18 8.89
C GLY A 240 -6.86 6.90 8.54
N TYR A 241 -6.99 5.94 9.44
CA TYR A 241 -7.76 4.71 9.23
C TYR A 241 -9.26 4.90 9.50
N ILE A 242 -9.64 5.87 10.34
CA ILE A 242 -11.05 6.10 10.71
C ILE A 242 -11.90 6.37 9.47
N VAL A 243 -11.42 7.24 8.59
CA VAL A 243 -12.12 7.63 7.36
C VAL A 243 -12.37 6.43 6.43
N PRO A 244 -11.35 5.65 6.01
CA PRO A 244 -11.59 4.49 5.15
C PRO A 244 -12.43 3.41 5.81
N ILE A 245 -12.32 3.18 7.13
CA ILE A 245 -13.15 2.18 7.81
C ILE A 245 -14.63 2.57 7.72
N LEU A 246 -14.96 3.82 8.04
CA LEU A 246 -16.33 4.33 7.99
C LEU A 246 -16.88 4.33 6.55
N THR A 247 -16.11 4.81 5.58
CA THR A 247 -16.56 4.84 4.18
C THR A 247 -16.68 3.46 3.57
N GLY A 248 -15.81 2.52 3.94
CA GLY A 248 -15.92 1.13 3.48
C GLY A 248 -17.10 0.39 4.10
N ALA A 249 -17.34 0.55 5.41
CA ALA A 249 -18.50 -0.04 6.07
C ALA A 249 -19.83 0.52 5.53
N THR A 250 -19.89 1.83 5.30
CA THR A 250 -21.06 2.45 4.65
C THR A 250 -21.22 1.98 3.21
N SER A 251 -20.13 1.81 2.45
CA SER A 251 -20.19 1.29 1.08
C SER A 251 -20.78 -0.12 0.98
N SER A 252 -20.36 -1.03 1.86
CA SER A 252 -20.87 -2.40 1.91
C SER A 252 -22.35 -2.43 2.30
N LEU A 253 -22.73 -1.68 3.35
CA LEU A 253 -24.13 -1.57 3.79
C LEU A 253 -25.05 -1.02 2.70
N VAL A 254 -24.66 0.10 2.07
CA VAL A 254 -25.45 0.71 1.01
C VAL A 254 -25.62 -0.27 -0.15
N TYR A 255 -24.55 -0.97 -0.54
CA TYR A 255 -24.64 -1.96 -1.61
C TYR A 255 -25.66 -3.07 -1.28
N GLY A 256 -25.56 -3.74 -0.13
CA GLY A 256 -26.48 -4.82 0.19
C GLY A 256 -27.93 -4.38 0.40
N LEU A 257 -28.16 -3.17 0.91
CA LEU A 257 -29.51 -2.58 1.03
C LEU A 257 -30.12 -2.28 -0.35
N VAL A 258 -29.32 -1.72 -1.26
CA VAL A 258 -29.73 -1.42 -2.64
C VAL A 258 -30.09 -2.70 -3.38
N VAL A 259 -29.29 -3.77 -3.24
CA VAL A 259 -29.59 -5.06 -3.89
C VAL A 259 -30.89 -5.66 -3.36
N LYS A 260 -31.15 -5.60 -2.05
CA LYS A 260 -32.39 -6.16 -1.48
C LYS A 260 -33.65 -5.38 -1.85
N HIS A 261 -33.60 -4.05 -1.76
CA HIS A 261 -34.77 -3.20 -2.00
C HIS A 261 -34.92 -2.77 -3.45
N HIS A 262 -34.02 -3.21 -4.34
CA HIS A 262 -33.98 -2.85 -5.74
C HIS A 262 -34.02 -1.32 -5.98
N TRP A 263 -33.25 -0.56 -5.19
CA TRP A 263 -33.15 0.89 -5.33
C TRP A 263 -32.45 1.32 -6.62
N SER A 264 -32.27 2.61 -6.90
CA SER A 264 -31.68 3.05 -8.17
C SER A 264 -30.27 2.45 -8.42
N ALA A 265 -29.99 2.10 -9.68
CA ALA A 265 -28.68 1.57 -10.09
C ALA A 265 -27.53 2.54 -9.74
N ASN A 266 -27.80 3.86 -9.78
CA ASN A 266 -26.85 4.92 -9.41
C ASN A 266 -26.26 4.73 -8.00
N LEU A 267 -27.02 4.17 -7.06
CA LEU A 267 -26.53 3.90 -5.72
C LEU A 267 -25.49 2.76 -5.69
N ILE A 268 -25.51 1.85 -6.66
CA ILE A 268 -24.48 0.82 -6.83
C ILE A 268 -23.17 1.45 -7.32
N PHE A 269 -23.26 2.38 -8.27
CA PHE A 269 -22.10 3.17 -8.71
C PHE A 269 -21.50 3.97 -7.56
N PHE A 270 -22.36 4.62 -6.76
CA PHE A 270 -21.93 5.38 -5.58
C PHE A 270 -21.29 4.47 -4.52
N ALA A 271 -21.89 3.32 -4.21
CA ALA A 271 -21.36 2.37 -3.23
C ALA A 271 -19.98 1.86 -3.66
N TYR A 272 -19.81 1.46 -4.92
CA TYR A 272 -18.52 0.98 -5.40
C TYR A 272 -17.47 2.11 -5.51
N GLY A 273 -17.89 3.33 -5.88
CA GLY A 273 -17.06 4.53 -5.80
C GLY A 273 -16.53 4.80 -4.39
N LEU A 274 -17.42 4.75 -3.40
CA LEU A 274 -17.08 4.93 -1.99
C LEU A 274 -16.16 3.81 -1.48
N ASN A 275 -16.35 2.58 -1.98
CA ASN A 275 -15.47 1.47 -1.66
C ASN A 275 -14.07 1.65 -2.26
N GLY A 276 -13.95 2.10 -3.51
CA GLY A 276 -12.67 2.43 -4.15
C GLY A 276 -11.91 3.53 -3.41
N PHE A 277 -12.62 4.56 -2.94
CA PHE A 277 -12.07 5.58 -2.05
C PHE A 277 -11.50 4.96 -0.76
N SER A 278 -12.31 4.14 -0.08
CA SER A 278 -11.92 3.45 1.15
C SER A 278 -10.67 2.58 0.98
N PHE A 279 -10.60 1.81 -0.12
CA PHE A 279 -9.48 0.93 -0.43
C PHE A 279 -8.18 1.70 -0.69
N VAL A 280 -8.22 2.78 -1.48
CA VAL A 280 -7.01 3.58 -1.73
C VAL A 280 -6.55 4.26 -0.43
N THR A 281 -7.46 4.86 0.33
CA THR A 281 -7.11 5.57 1.57
C THR A 281 -6.53 4.62 2.64
N ILE A 282 -7.04 3.39 2.78
CA ILE A 282 -6.45 2.42 3.72
C ILE A 282 -5.06 1.97 3.29
N MET A 283 -4.80 1.79 1.99
CA MET A 283 -3.48 1.39 1.48
C MET A 283 -2.43 2.50 1.63
N ILE A 284 -2.84 3.77 1.53
CA ILE A 284 -2.00 4.92 1.86
C ILE A 284 -1.63 4.89 3.34
N GLY A 285 -2.62 4.69 4.22
CA GLY A 285 -2.44 4.57 5.67
C GLY A 285 -1.53 3.40 6.06
N ASN A 286 -1.72 2.23 5.46
CA ASN A 286 -0.86 1.05 5.63
C ASN A 286 0.59 1.37 5.29
N THR A 287 0.80 1.98 4.13
CA THR A 287 2.14 2.29 3.63
C THR A 287 2.86 3.24 4.59
N LEU A 288 2.22 4.35 4.95
CA LEU A 288 2.82 5.38 5.79
C LEU A 288 3.04 4.89 7.22
N TRP A 289 2.05 4.21 7.78
CA TRP A 289 2.17 3.69 9.13
C TRP A 289 3.25 2.61 9.24
N VAL A 290 3.31 1.65 8.30
CA VAL A 290 4.33 0.59 8.33
C VAL A 290 5.72 1.17 8.09
N ALA A 291 5.86 2.13 7.17
CA ALA A 291 7.13 2.79 6.91
C ALA A 291 7.68 3.52 8.14
N GLU A 292 6.82 4.21 8.89
CA GLU A 292 7.22 4.97 10.08
C GLU A 292 7.31 4.11 11.35
N ALA A 293 6.47 3.08 11.50
CA ALA A 293 6.46 2.20 12.66
C ALA A 293 7.59 1.17 12.63
N PHE A 294 7.95 0.67 11.44
CA PHE A 294 8.96 -0.37 11.25
C PHE A 294 9.95 -0.02 10.13
N PRO A 295 10.70 1.09 10.21
CA PRO A 295 11.51 1.58 9.10
C PRO A 295 12.57 0.57 8.62
N ARG A 296 13.13 -0.27 9.50
CA ARG A 296 14.10 -1.32 9.12
C ARG A 296 13.46 -2.49 8.35
N TRP A 297 12.20 -2.79 8.63
CA TRP A 297 11.47 -3.93 8.08
C TRP A 297 10.25 -3.47 7.27
N ALA A 298 10.25 -2.22 6.80
CA ALA A 298 9.10 -1.63 6.13
C ALA A 298 8.76 -2.40 4.85
N ALA A 299 9.77 -2.77 4.05
CA ALA A 299 9.57 -3.54 2.83
C ALA A 299 8.95 -4.94 3.07
N PRO A 300 9.51 -5.81 3.95
CA PRO A 300 8.88 -7.09 4.24
C PRO A 300 7.52 -6.94 4.94
N ALA A 301 7.33 -5.95 5.82
CA ALA A 301 6.05 -5.73 6.48
C ALA A 301 4.94 -5.26 5.51
N ILE A 302 5.25 -4.34 4.59
CA ILE A 302 4.32 -3.93 3.52
C ILE A 302 3.99 -5.13 2.62
N ALA A 303 4.97 -6.00 2.33
CA ALA A 303 4.77 -7.21 1.55
C ALA A 303 3.84 -8.20 2.27
N VAL A 304 3.95 -8.36 3.59
CA VAL A 304 3.05 -9.23 4.39
C VAL A 304 1.63 -8.68 4.39
N VAL A 305 1.45 -7.39 4.66
CA VAL A 305 0.11 -6.77 4.70
C VAL A 305 -0.53 -6.83 3.30
N GLY A 306 0.16 -6.37 2.27
CA GLY A 306 -0.36 -6.36 0.90
C GLY A 306 -0.54 -7.77 0.33
N GLY A 307 0.46 -8.63 0.45
CA GLY A 307 0.43 -10.02 -0.02
C GLY A 307 -0.64 -10.84 0.68
N GLY A 308 -0.76 -10.71 2.01
CA GLY A 308 -1.81 -11.35 2.78
C GLY A 308 -3.21 -10.93 2.31
N CYS A 309 -3.42 -9.64 2.04
CA CYS A 309 -4.71 -9.17 1.52
C CYS A 309 -5.06 -9.84 0.19
N TYR A 310 -4.09 -10.05 -0.71
CA TYR A 310 -4.35 -10.76 -1.98
C TYR A 310 -4.69 -12.24 -1.77
N ILE A 311 -4.02 -12.92 -0.83
CA ILE A 311 -4.33 -14.31 -0.48
C ILE A 311 -5.76 -14.40 0.08
N LEU A 312 -6.15 -13.47 0.95
CA LEU A 312 -7.51 -13.40 1.48
C LEU A 312 -8.54 -13.06 0.41
N SER A 313 -8.24 -12.16 -0.52
CA SER A 313 -9.11 -11.88 -1.66
C SER A 313 -9.38 -13.14 -2.50
N PHE A 314 -8.34 -13.95 -2.72
CA PHE A 314 -8.46 -15.21 -3.43
C PHE A 314 -9.32 -16.21 -2.65
N ALA A 315 -9.06 -16.41 -1.36
CA ALA A 315 -9.87 -17.30 -0.51
C ALA A 315 -11.33 -16.84 -0.44
N MET A 316 -11.55 -15.54 -0.29
CA MET A 316 -12.87 -14.92 -0.23
C MET A 316 -13.65 -15.11 -1.53
N SER A 317 -12.98 -15.15 -2.69
CA SER A 317 -13.64 -15.39 -3.98
C SER A 317 -14.32 -16.76 -4.05
N PHE A 318 -13.78 -17.79 -3.37
CA PHE A 318 -14.43 -19.10 -3.26
C PHE A 318 -15.53 -19.11 -2.19
N ALA A 319 -15.32 -18.42 -1.08
CA ALA A 319 -16.29 -18.36 0.02
C ALA A 319 -17.52 -17.49 -0.30
N LEU A 320 -17.38 -16.51 -1.20
CA LEU A 320 -18.44 -15.54 -1.49
C LEU A 320 -19.73 -16.18 -2.02
N GLY A 321 -19.59 -17.11 -2.96
CA GLY A 321 -20.72 -17.80 -3.58
C GLY A 321 -21.63 -18.50 -2.57
N PRO A 322 -21.11 -19.46 -1.78
CA PRO A 322 -21.90 -20.15 -0.77
C PRO A 322 -22.38 -19.21 0.36
N TRP A 323 -21.60 -18.20 0.74
CA TRP A 323 -22.00 -17.26 1.78
C TRP A 323 -23.23 -16.43 1.36
N ILE A 324 -23.24 -15.93 0.13
CA ILE A 324 -24.40 -15.22 -0.44
C ILE A 324 -25.59 -16.16 -0.59
N ALA A 325 -25.38 -17.42 -0.98
CA ALA A 325 -26.47 -18.39 -1.12
C ALA A 325 -27.13 -18.72 0.23
N ALA A 326 -26.37 -18.76 1.32
CA ALA A 326 -26.87 -19.09 2.65
C ALA A 326 -27.52 -17.90 3.38
N HIS A 327 -26.89 -16.72 3.39
CA HIS A 327 -27.33 -15.56 4.16
C HIS A 327 -28.06 -14.50 3.31
N GLY A 328 -27.90 -14.55 1.98
CA GLY A 328 -28.41 -13.52 1.08
C GLY A 328 -27.58 -12.22 1.10
N PHE A 329 -27.79 -11.36 0.11
CA PHE A 329 -26.99 -10.14 -0.08
C PHE A 329 -27.03 -9.17 1.10
N GLN A 330 -28.20 -9.02 1.74
CA GLN A 330 -28.35 -8.05 2.83
C GLN A 330 -27.55 -8.47 4.06
N TRP A 331 -27.69 -9.71 4.53
CA TRP A 331 -27.01 -10.16 5.74
C TRP A 331 -25.50 -10.21 5.55
N VAL A 332 -25.01 -10.70 4.41
CA VAL A 332 -23.56 -10.67 4.09
C VAL A 332 -23.03 -9.24 4.14
N SER A 333 -23.76 -8.26 3.61
CA SER A 333 -23.33 -6.86 3.65
C SER A 333 -23.28 -6.28 5.06
N ILE A 334 -24.23 -6.65 5.93
CA ILE A 334 -24.28 -6.20 7.33
C ILE A 334 -23.15 -6.85 8.12
N GLU A 335 -22.94 -8.15 7.95
CA GLU A 335 -21.84 -8.90 8.57
C GLU A 335 -20.48 -8.30 8.18
N LEU A 336 -20.26 -8.03 6.89
CA LEU A 336 -19.02 -7.39 6.41
C LEU A 336 -18.82 -5.99 7.00
N ALA A 337 -19.87 -5.17 7.07
CA ALA A 337 -19.78 -3.84 7.63
C ALA A 337 -19.49 -3.86 9.14
N ILE A 338 -20.11 -4.77 9.89
CA ILE A 338 -19.82 -4.97 11.31
C ILE A 338 -18.37 -5.43 11.49
N LEU A 339 -17.91 -6.42 10.71
CA LEU A 339 -16.54 -6.89 10.76
C LEU A 339 -15.54 -5.78 10.44
N GLN A 340 -15.83 -4.93 9.46
CA GLN A 340 -15.00 -3.78 9.12
C GLN A 340 -14.95 -2.73 10.24
N MET A 341 -16.10 -2.43 10.86
CA MET A 341 -16.17 -1.49 11.98
C MET A 341 -15.47 -2.04 13.23
N VAL A 342 -15.70 -3.31 13.58
CA VAL A 342 -15.09 -3.96 14.75
C VAL A 342 -13.57 -4.07 14.56
N SER A 343 -13.13 -4.61 13.43
CA SER A 343 -11.69 -4.77 13.16
C SER A 343 -10.97 -3.43 13.08
N GLY A 344 -11.62 -2.40 12.54
CA GLY A 344 -11.00 -1.11 12.30
C GLY A 344 -11.05 -0.15 13.50
N LEU A 345 -12.21 0.03 14.14
CA LEU A 345 -12.40 1.06 15.17
C LEU A 345 -12.11 0.56 16.58
N ILE A 346 -12.45 -0.70 16.90
CA ILE A 346 -12.28 -1.23 18.26
C ILE A 346 -10.81 -1.60 18.50
N ALA A 347 -10.10 -2.06 17.48
CA ALA A 347 -8.71 -2.44 17.62
C ALA A 347 -7.72 -1.28 17.32
N MET A 348 -8.19 -0.12 16.89
CA MET A 348 -7.38 1.11 16.78
C MET A 348 -6.92 1.65 18.17
N PRO A 349 -7.77 1.77 19.20
CA PRO A 349 -7.35 2.11 20.56
C PRO A 349 -6.33 1.13 21.16
N VAL A 350 -6.49 -0.16 20.86
CA VAL A 350 -5.54 -1.21 21.29
C VAL A 350 -4.16 -0.98 20.66
N ALA A 351 -4.11 -0.51 19.41
CA ALA A 351 -2.86 -0.15 18.76
C ALA A 351 -2.21 1.13 19.33
N PHE A 352 -3.00 2.09 19.86
CA PHE A 352 -2.47 3.23 20.62
C PHE A 352 -1.88 2.84 21.98
N TRP A 353 -2.48 1.86 22.69
CA TRP A 353 -1.90 1.30 23.92
C TRP A 353 -0.73 0.33 23.66
N GLY A 354 -0.53 -0.06 22.41
CA GLY A 354 0.59 -0.89 21.97
C GLY A 354 1.97 -0.21 22.04
N LYS A 355 2.11 1.03 22.54
CA LYS A 355 3.41 1.69 22.76
C LYS A 355 4.39 0.77 23.49
N THR A 356 3.93 0.11 24.55
CA THR A 356 4.73 -0.83 25.35
C THR A 356 5.09 -2.09 24.57
N ALA A 357 4.17 -2.62 23.76
CA ALA A 357 4.43 -3.77 22.89
C ALA A 357 5.44 -3.41 21.78
N ARG A 358 5.34 -2.22 21.16
CA ARG A 358 6.31 -1.74 20.18
C ARG A 358 7.69 -1.54 20.81
N GLN A 359 7.77 -0.96 22.00
CA GLN A 359 9.03 -0.79 22.73
C GLN A 359 9.66 -2.14 23.13
N ALA A 360 8.85 -3.11 23.58
CA ALA A 360 9.31 -4.46 23.90
C ALA A 360 9.79 -5.23 22.66
N ILE A 361 9.13 -5.06 21.51
CA ILE A 361 9.51 -5.68 20.24
C ILE A 361 10.78 -5.01 19.67
N HIS A 362 10.92 -3.69 19.76
CA HIS A 362 12.19 -3.02 19.45
C HIS A 362 13.31 -3.52 20.36
N GLY A 363 13.08 -3.69 21.67
CA GLY A 363 14.13 -4.15 22.60
C GLY A 363 14.68 -5.54 22.28
N ARG A 364 13.85 -6.51 21.88
CA ARG A 364 14.28 -7.90 21.62
C ARG A 364 14.87 -8.14 20.23
N TRP A 365 14.53 -7.31 19.25
CA TRP A 365 14.85 -7.58 17.84
C TRP A 365 15.48 -6.39 17.10
N ALA A 366 15.67 -5.23 17.75
CA ALA A 366 16.37 -4.10 17.13
C ALA A 366 17.86 -4.37 16.88
N GLU A 367 18.44 -5.44 17.41
CA GLU A 367 19.84 -5.76 17.17
C GLU A 367 20.06 -6.69 15.96
N ASP A 368 19.03 -7.44 15.53
CA ASP A 368 19.18 -8.34 14.40
C ASP A 368 19.11 -7.59 13.05
N ARG A 369 20.30 -7.34 12.50
CA ARG A 369 20.52 -6.64 11.23
C ARG A 369 20.56 -7.59 10.03
N SER A 370 20.36 -8.89 10.25
CA SER A 370 20.52 -9.90 9.21
C SER A 370 19.39 -9.83 8.17
N GLY A 371 19.72 -9.39 6.95
CA GLY A 371 18.77 -9.25 5.84
C GLY A 371 18.12 -7.86 5.69
N ALA A 372 18.58 -6.84 6.42
CA ALA A 372 18.20 -5.46 6.10
C ALA A 372 18.64 -5.14 4.65
N LEU A 373 17.73 -4.60 3.84
CA LEU A 373 18.03 -4.18 2.47
C LEU A 373 19.13 -3.10 2.40
N ARG A 374 19.45 -2.45 3.52
CA ARG A 374 20.57 -1.51 3.69
C ARG A 374 21.46 -1.97 4.86
N PRO A 375 22.43 -2.87 4.64
CA PRO A 375 23.44 -3.15 5.65
C PRO A 375 24.40 -1.94 5.77
N LEU A 376 24.82 -1.64 7.01
CA LEU A 376 25.84 -0.62 7.30
C LEU A 376 27.14 -0.86 6.57
#